data_AF-A0A5E8V8C9-F1
#
_entry.id   AF-A0A5E8V8C9-F1
#
_cell.length_a   1.000
_cell.length_b   1.000
_cell.length_c   1.000
_cell.angle_alpha   90.00
_cell.angle_beta   90.00
_cell.angle_gamma   90.00
#
_symmetry.space_group_name_H-M   'P 1'
#
loop_
_entity.id
_entity.type
_entity.pdbx_description
1 polymer ?
#
loop_
_entity_poly.entity_id
_entity_poly.type
_entity_poly.pdbx_seq_one_letter_code
_entity_poly.pdbx_strand_id
1 'polypeptide(L)'
;MKNLLTDIAGVRVGHAEDAKVATGTTAIIFDSPAVAAIDVRGGGPGTREDALLDLANTVERVDAIALSGGSAFGLDAGGGVQAWLAEQGRGFRVREALIPIVPGAILFDLLNGGDKAWGRFSPYRDLGYAAAAAAGTDFALGSVGAGLGATTATFKGGLGSASAVTPDGVKVAAIVAVNAVGSVTVGDGPWFWAAPFEIGGEFGGRGLPDTFTDDMLRMRIKGGPAASARENTTIGAVVTDAVLTKPQAKRLAMIAHTGFARAIYPVHAPTDGDVLFAAATGEKPIEPLVGLTELGTVAANVVARAIGRAVYSAIALPFPGAQPAWKDRFG
;
A
#
# COMPACT_ATOMS: atom_id res chain seq x y z
N MET A 1 5.33 11.07 16.81
CA MET A 1 4.93 10.14 15.74
C MET A 1 6.07 10.04 14.76
N LYS A 2 6.43 8.83 14.32
CA LYS A 2 7.48 8.53 13.33
C LYS A 2 7.05 8.89 11.91
N ASN A 3 5.77 9.24 11.72
CA ASN A 3 5.13 9.42 10.43
C ASN A 3 5.10 8.09 9.65
N LEU A 4 4.79 6.99 10.33
CA LEU A 4 4.76 5.63 9.79
C LEU A 4 3.48 4.91 10.23
N LEU A 5 3.14 3.82 9.56
CA LEU A 5 1.99 2.95 9.92
C LEU A 5 2.04 2.49 11.38
N THR A 6 3.25 2.27 11.88
CA THR A 6 3.57 1.82 13.24
C THR A 6 3.39 2.90 14.31
N ASP A 7 2.93 4.11 13.95
CA ASP A 7 2.43 5.08 14.93
C ASP A 7 1.10 4.66 15.59
N ILE A 8 0.40 3.70 14.98
CA ILE A 8 -0.71 2.98 15.60
C ILE A 8 -0.12 1.87 16.48
N ALA A 9 -0.48 1.89 17.77
CA ALA A 9 0.01 0.89 18.70
C ALA A 9 -0.49 -0.52 18.32
N GLY A 10 0.35 -1.52 18.56
CA GLY A 10 0.06 -2.90 18.19
C GLY A 10 0.17 -3.20 16.69
N VAL A 11 0.71 -2.29 15.87
CA VAL A 11 1.00 -2.53 14.45
C VAL A 11 2.50 -2.67 14.25
N ARG A 12 2.92 -3.73 13.54
CA ARG A 12 4.29 -3.98 13.10
C ARG A 12 4.34 -4.18 11.59
N VAL A 13 5.44 -3.75 10.98
CA VAL A 13 5.65 -3.87 9.53
C VAL A 13 7.01 -4.47 9.26
N GLY A 14 7.08 -5.42 8.34
CA GLY A 14 8.34 -6.03 7.89
C GLY A 14 8.38 -6.20 6.38
N HIS A 15 9.60 -6.29 5.85
CA HIS A 15 9.87 -6.41 4.42
C HIS A 15 10.80 -7.58 4.17
N ALA A 16 10.62 -8.24 3.04
CA ALA A 16 11.60 -9.17 2.48
C ALA A 16 11.60 -9.03 0.96
N GLU A 17 12.77 -9.23 0.37
CA GLU A 17 13.04 -8.91 -1.03
C GLU A 17 13.92 -9.97 -1.67
N ASP A 18 13.74 -10.14 -2.98
CA ASP A 18 14.70 -10.83 -3.83
C ASP A 18 15.24 -9.82 -4.85
N ALA A 19 16.49 -9.42 -4.66
CA ALA A 19 17.15 -8.44 -5.51
C ALA A 19 17.39 -8.96 -6.94
N LYS A 20 17.56 -10.27 -7.13
CA LYS A 20 17.77 -10.88 -8.45
C LYS A 20 16.47 -10.85 -9.25
N VAL A 21 15.36 -11.21 -8.61
CA VAL A 21 14.02 -11.13 -9.20
C VAL A 21 13.51 -9.68 -9.27
N ALA A 22 14.10 -8.78 -8.47
CA ALA A 22 13.73 -7.38 -8.32
C ALA A 22 12.30 -7.21 -7.76
N THR A 23 11.94 -7.99 -6.75
CA THR A 23 10.58 -8.02 -6.19
C THR A 23 10.62 -8.17 -4.68
N GLY A 24 9.51 -7.95 -4.00
CA GLY A 24 9.44 -8.13 -2.57
C GLY A 24 8.03 -8.17 -2.01
N THR A 25 7.97 -8.40 -0.71
CA THR A 25 6.75 -8.52 0.08
C THR A 25 6.86 -7.63 1.32
N THR A 26 5.75 -7.01 1.67
CA THR A 26 5.54 -6.27 2.92
C THR A 26 4.46 -6.97 3.74
N ALA A 27 4.79 -7.35 4.97
CA ALA A 27 3.83 -7.91 5.93
C ALA A 27 3.45 -6.85 6.96
N ILE A 28 2.15 -6.66 7.19
CA ILE A 28 1.59 -5.81 8.25
C ILE A 28 1.01 -6.75 9.29
N ILE A 29 1.63 -6.80 10.48
CA ILE A 29 1.24 -7.69 11.57
C ILE A 29 0.55 -6.87 12.65
N PHE A 30 -0.66 -7.30 13.06
CA PHE A 30 -1.32 -6.74 14.23
C PHE A 30 -0.93 -7.57 15.46
N ASP A 31 -0.70 -6.99 16.62
CA ASP A 31 -0.41 -7.74 17.86
C ASP A 31 -1.64 -8.45 18.39
N SER A 32 -2.81 -7.85 18.17
CA SER A 32 -4.14 -8.44 18.39
C SER A 32 -4.96 -8.34 17.11
N PRO A 33 -5.83 -9.32 16.79
CA PRO A 33 -6.62 -9.27 15.56
C PRO A 33 -7.43 -7.97 15.41
N ALA A 34 -7.18 -7.24 14.32
CA ALA A 34 -7.78 -5.94 14.05
C ALA A 34 -9.04 -6.10 13.20
N VAL A 35 -10.08 -5.29 13.46
CA VAL A 35 -11.26 -5.26 12.58
C VAL A 35 -10.81 -4.79 11.20
N ALA A 36 -11.16 -5.49 10.14
CA ALA A 36 -10.68 -5.17 8.80
C ALA A 36 -11.75 -5.23 7.70
N ALA A 37 -11.57 -4.39 6.70
CA ALA A 37 -12.35 -4.38 5.47
C ALA A 37 -11.45 -4.01 4.27
N ILE A 38 -11.97 -4.18 3.07
CA ILE A 38 -11.26 -3.92 1.80
C ILE A 38 -12.12 -3.08 0.86
N ASP A 39 -11.52 -2.14 0.14
CA ASP A 39 -12.13 -1.48 -1.01
C ASP A 39 -11.25 -1.65 -2.26
N VAL A 40 -11.84 -2.26 -3.29
CA VAL A 40 -11.20 -2.55 -4.57
C VAL A 40 -11.81 -1.64 -5.62
N ARG A 41 -10.96 -0.87 -6.31
CA ARG A 41 -11.42 0.12 -7.32
C ARG A 41 -10.76 -0.02 -8.67
N GLY A 42 -9.59 -0.65 -8.76
CA GLY A 42 -8.98 -0.96 -10.04
C GLY A 42 -9.78 -2.00 -10.84
N GLY A 43 -9.69 -1.94 -12.16
CA GLY A 43 -10.33 -2.91 -13.06
C GLY A 43 -9.66 -4.29 -13.15
N GLY A 44 -8.43 -4.44 -12.67
CA GLY A 44 -7.66 -5.69 -12.71
C GLY A 44 -6.99 -6.06 -11.38
N PRO A 45 -7.76 -6.22 -10.27
CA PRO A 45 -7.20 -6.50 -8.95
C PRO A 45 -6.66 -7.93 -8.86
N GLY A 46 -5.64 -8.11 -8.01
CA GLY A 46 -5.24 -9.42 -7.52
C GLY A 46 -5.30 -9.42 -5.99
N THR A 47 -6.20 -10.21 -5.44
CA THR A 47 -6.50 -10.24 -4.00
C THR A 47 -6.44 -11.67 -3.48
N ARG A 48 -6.11 -11.79 -2.19
CA ARG A 48 -6.18 -13.02 -1.41
C ARG A 48 -7.18 -12.80 -0.28
N GLU A 49 -8.08 -13.76 -0.08
CA GLU A 49 -9.03 -13.82 1.05
C GLU A 49 -9.93 -12.57 1.21
N ASP A 50 -10.11 -11.79 0.14
CA ASP A 50 -11.00 -10.62 0.12
C ASP A 50 -12.47 -10.97 0.36
N ALA A 51 -12.92 -12.13 -0.11
CA ALA A 51 -14.25 -12.64 0.17
C ALA A 51 -14.53 -12.73 1.68
N LEU A 52 -13.54 -13.06 2.53
CA LEU A 52 -13.73 -13.09 3.98
C LEU A 52 -14.04 -11.70 4.56
N LEU A 53 -13.59 -10.64 3.90
CA LEU A 53 -13.78 -9.26 4.30
C LEU A 53 -15.11 -8.66 3.80
N ASP A 54 -15.95 -9.43 3.11
CA ASP A 54 -17.30 -9.02 2.79
C ASP A 54 -18.15 -8.78 4.05
N LEU A 55 -19.02 -7.78 4.02
CA LEU A 55 -19.81 -7.37 5.19
C LEU A 55 -20.78 -8.44 5.70
N ALA A 56 -21.19 -9.38 4.85
CA ALA A 56 -22.07 -10.48 5.23
C ALA A 56 -21.33 -11.64 5.94
N ASN A 57 -20.00 -11.67 5.89
CA ASN A 57 -19.22 -12.83 6.32
C ASN A 57 -18.69 -12.72 7.75
N THR A 58 -18.58 -13.87 8.41
CA THR A 58 -18.30 -14.02 9.85
C THR A 58 -16.94 -13.51 10.30
N VAL A 59 -15.94 -13.48 9.42
CA VAL A 59 -14.59 -13.00 9.76
C VAL A 59 -14.62 -11.48 9.89
N GLU A 60 -14.56 -10.97 11.11
CA GLU A 60 -14.50 -9.52 11.35
C GLU A 60 -13.07 -9.01 11.50
N ARG A 61 -12.18 -9.86 12.01
CA ARG A 61 -10.82 -9.50 12.41
C ARG A 61 -9.78 -10.35 11.71
N VAL A 62 -8.63 -9.73 11.42
CA VAL A 62 -7.50 -10.38 10.75
C VAL A 62 -6.23 -10.24 11.56
N ASP A 63 -5.32 -11.20 11.41
CA ASP A 63 -4.05 -11.22 12.14
C ASP A 63 -2.98 -10.38 11.45
N ALA A 64 -3.04 -10.32 10.12
CA ALA A 64 -2.10 -9.59 9.29
C ALA A 64 -2.70 -9.21 7.92
N ILE A 65 -2.00 -8.33 7.20
CA ILE A 65 -2.23 -8.03 5.79
C ILE A 65 -0.92 -8.23 5.02
N ALA A 66 -0.96 -8.91 3.88
CA ALA A 66 0.20 -9.09 2.99
C ALA A 66 0.08 -8.21 1.73
N LEU A 67 1.09 -7.39 1.46
CA LEU A 67 1.22 -6.63 0.22
C LEU A 67 2.43 -7.18 -0.53
N SER A 68 2.31 -7.50 -1.82
CA SER A 68 3.42 -8.12 -2.55
C SER A 68 3.53 -7.65 -4.00
N GLY A 69 4.75 -7.66 -4.54
CA GLY A 69 4.97 -7.72 -5.98
C GLY A 69 4.58 -9.09 -6.56
N GLY A 70 4.95 -9.34 -7.81
CA GLY A 70 4.82 -10.64 -8.45
C GLY A 70 3.55 -10.93 -9.20
N SER A 71 2.65 -9.95 -9.32
CA SER A 71 1.30 -10.19 -9.84
C SER A 71 0.64 -11.36 -9.10
N ALA A 72 -0.14 -12.20 -9.78
CA ALA A 72 -0.83 -13.33 -9.17
C ALA A 72 0.08 -14.33 -8.43
N PHE A 73 1.35 -14.47 -8.80
CA PHE A 73 2.31 -15.30 -8.05
C PHE A 73 2.56 -14.75 -6.63
N GLY A 74 2.47 -13.44 -6.46
CA GLY A 74 2.59 -12.75 -5.18
C GLY A 74 1.55 -13.15 -4.14
N LEU A 75 0.42 -13.74 -4.55
CA LEU A 75 -0.62 -14.18 -3.63
C LEU A 75 -0.14 -15.30 -2.69
N ASP A 76 0.92 -16.01 -3.06
CA ASP A 76 1.58 -17.00 -2.21
C ASP A 76 2.20 -16.39 -0.95
N ALA A 77 2.52 -15.09 -0.96
CA ALA A 77 3.05 -14.37 0.19
C ALA A 77 2.18 -14.48 1.45
N GLY A 78 0.85 -14.45 1.28
CA GLY A 78 -0.07 -14.64 2.40
C GLY A 78 0.12 -16.00 3.09
N GLY A 79 0.47 -17.04 2.34
CA GLY A 79 0.76 -18.37 2.90
C GLY A 79 2.05 -18.39 3.74
N GLY A 80 3.06 -17.62 3.35
CA GLY A 80 4.28 -17.42 4.14
C GLY A 80 4.03 -16.70 5.45
N VAL A 81 3.26 -15.61 5.40
CA VAL A 81 2.86 -14.85 6.59
C VAL A 81 2.00 -15.72 7.53
N GLN A 82 1.08 -16.51 6.98
CA GLN A 82 0.30 -17.49 7.74
C GLN A 82 1.21 -18.50 8.44
N ALA A 83 2.20 -19.07 7.75
CA ALA A 83 3.13 -20.02 8.34
C ALA A 83 3.87 -19.42 9.55
N TRP A 84 4.37 -18.20 9.42
CA TRP A 84 5.03 -17.52 10.55
C TRP A 84 4.05 -17.27 11.71
N LEU A 85 2.84 -16.77 11.45
CA LEU A 85 1.83 -16.54 12.50
C LEU A 85 1.44 -17.85 13.22
N ALA A 86 1.29 -18.95 12.48
CA ALA A 86 0.98 -20.25 13.05
C ALA A 86 2.10 -20.75 13.99
N GLU A 87 3.37 -20.55 13.62
CA GLU A 87 4.53 -20.83 14.50
C GLU A 87 4.51 -19.97 15.77
N GLN A 88 3.99 -18.75 15.70
CA GLN A 88 3.78 -17.88 16.88
C GLN A 88 2.55 -18.27 17.71
N GLY A 89 1.81 -19.33 17.32
CA GLY A 89 0.58 -19.72 18.01
C GLY A 89 -0.55 -18.71 17.85
N ARG A 90 -0.56 -17.94 16.75
CA ARG A 90 -1.56 -16.91 16.45
C ARG A 90 -2.52 -17.32 15.34
N GLY A 91 -3.80 -16.98 15.48
CA GLY A 91 -4.82 -17.17 14.45
C GLY A 91 -6.23 -17.36 14.97
N PHE A 92 -7.18 -17.48 14.05
CA PHE A 92 -8.57 -17.83 14.34
C PHE A 92 -8.69 -19.28 14.79
N ARG A 93 -9.25 -19.51 15.97
CA ARG A 93 -9.33 -20.85 16.58
C ARG A 93 -10.64 -21.55 16.23
N VAL A 94 -10.54 -22.75 15.67
CA VAL A 94 -11.66 -23.67 15.43
C VAL A 94 -11.37 -24.98 16.15
N ARG A 95 -11.89 -25.11 17.38
CA ARG A 95 -11.52 -26.21 18.29
C ARG A 95 -10.00 -26.23 18.48
N GLU A 96 -9.33 -27.33 18.16
CA GLU A 96 -7.86 -27.47 18.24
C GLU A 96 -7.12 -26.87 17.03
N ALA A 97 -7.82 -26.55 15.94
CA ALA A 97 -7.21 -25.96 14.76
C ALA A 97 -7.01 -24.46 14.94
N LEU A 98 -5.85 -23.96 14.52
CA LEU A 98 -5.49 -22.54 14.54
C LEU A 98 -5.22 -22.06 13.11
N ILE A 99 -5.99 -21.07 12.66
CA ILE A 99 -5.99 -20.60 11.28
C ILE A 99 -5.73 -19.10 11.25
N PRO A 100 -4.47 -18.64 11.02
CA PRO A 100 -4.21 -17.23 10.85
C PRO A 100 -4.92 -16.68 9.61
N ILE A 101 -5.59 -15.53 9.75
CA ILE A 101 -6.30 -14.88 8.64
C ILE A 101 -5.43 -13.77 8.07
N VAL A 102 -5.02 -13.92 6.81
CA VAL A 102 -4.07 -13.02 6.14
C VAL A 102 -4.57 -12.66 4.74
N PRO A 103 -5.51 -11.70 4.65
CA PRO A 103 -5.83 -11.10 3.37
C PRO A 103 -4.61 -10.38 2.79
N GLY A 104 -4.64 -10.21 1.47
CA GLY A 104 -3.56 -9.49 0.80
C GLY A 104 -3.92 -9.02 -0.58
N ALA A 105 -3.05 -8.18 -1.12
CA ALA A 105 -3.15 -7.70 -2.49
C ALA A 105 -1.77 -7.67 -3.15
N ILE A 106 -1.77 -7.76 -4.47
CA ILE A 106 -0.55 -7.81 -5.26
C ILE A 106 -0.45 -6.66 -6.23
N LEU A 107 0.78 -6.34 -6.64
CA LEU A 107 1.06 -5.47 -7.77
C LEU A 107 1.92 -6.17 -8.81
N PHE A 108 1.88 -5.67 -10.04
CA PHE A 108 2.66 -6.20 -11.15
C PHE A 108 4.03 -5.53 -11.26
N ASP A 109 5.09 -6.29 -11.03
CA ASP A 109 6.49 -5.86 -11.20
C ASP A 109 7.31 -6.84 -12.06
N LEU A 110 6.64 -7.65 -12.89
CA LEU A 110 7.30 -8.72 -13.65
C LEU A 110 8.15 -8.22 -14.83
N LEU A 111 8.01 -6.95 -15.24
CA LEU A 111 8.72 -6.33 -16.37
C LEU A 111 9.69 -5.23 -15.93
N ASN A 112 10.35 -5.42 -14.79
CA ASN A 112 11.25 -4.42 -14.18
C ASN A 112 12.76 -4.70 -14.37
N GLY A 113 13.10 -5.66 -15.22
CA GLY A 113 14.49 -6.04 -15.55
C GLY A 113 15.10 -7.17 -14.72
N GLY A 114 14.51 -7.54 -13.57
CA GLY A 114 15.00 -8.67 -12.78
C GLY A 114 14.75 -10.04 -13.44
N ASP A 115 15.49 -11.06 -13.03
CA ASP A 115 15.39 -12.42 -13.58
C ASP A 115 14.15 -13.16 -13.03
N LYS A 116 13.21 -13.48 -13.92
CA LYS A 116 11.97 -14.18 -13.60
C LYS A 116 12.07 -15.71 -13.79
N ALA A 117 13.25 -16.23 -14.13
CA ALA A 117 13.50 -17.66 -14.31
C ALA A 117 13.79 -18.37 -12.97
N TRP A 118 12.92 -18.21 -11.98
CA TRP A 118 13.02 -18.85 -10.65
C TRP A 118 12.71 -20.36 -10.66
N GLY A 119 12.42 -20.94 -11.83
CA GLY A 119 12.15 -22.36 -11.98
C GLY A 119 10.72 -22.73 -11.59
N ARG A 120 10.55 -23.74 -10.73
CA ARG A 120 9.25 -24.36 -10.45
C ARG A 120 8.38 -23.56 -9.48
N PHE A 121 8.97 -23.03 -8.41
CA PHE A 121 8.23 -22.35 -7.34
C PHE A 121 8.62 -20.87 -7.30
N SER A 122 7.61 -20.01 -7.18
CA SER A 122 7.83 -18.57 -7.01
C SER A 122 8.45 -18.29 -5.63
N PRO A 123 9.19 -17.17 -5.46
CA PRO A 123 9.82 -16.86 -4.17
C PRO A 123 8.83 -16.32 -3.13
N TYR A 124 7.59 -15.99 -3.52
CA TYR A 124 6.71 -15.11 -2.75
C TYR A 124 6.24 -15.71 -1.42
N ARG A 125 6.06 -17.04 -1.34
CA ARG A 125 5.78 -17.69 -0.05
C ARG A 125 6.90 -17.46 0.95
N ASP A 126 8.15 -17.69 0.53
CA ASP A 126 9.30 -17.61 1.43
C ASP A 126 9.61 -16.13 1.77
N LEU A 127 9.40 -15.21 0.82
CA LEU A 127 9.40 -13.77 1.06
C LEU A 127 8.33 -13.34 2.08
N GLY A 128 7.11 -13.88 1.99
CA GLY A 128 6.05 -13.60 2.95
C GLY A 128 6.39 -14.03 4.38
N TYR A 129 6.99 -15.21 4.53
CA TYR A 129 7.47 -15.68 5.83
C TYR A 129 8.57 -14.76 6.39
N ALA A 130 9.57 -14.45 5.57
CA ALA A 130 10.68 -13.58 5.96
C ALA A 130 10.22 -12.15 6.31
N ALA A 131 9.27 -11.60 5.55
CA ALA A 131 8.70 -10.28 5.83
C ALA A 131 7.95 -10.26 7.17
N ALA A 132 7.19 -11.31 7.49
CA ALA A 132 6.52 -11.44 8.79
C ALA A 132 7.52 -11.57 9.95
N ALA A 133 8.57 -12.38 9.77
CA ALA A 133 9.64 -12.54 10.76
C ALA A 133 10.43 -11.25 11.01
N ALA A 134 10.59 -10.41 10.00
CA ALA A 134 11.28 -9.12 10.09
C ALA A 134 10.38 -7.98 10.64
N ALA A 135 9.11 -8.25 10.97
CA ALA A 135 8.17 -7.19 11.31
C ALA A 135 8.52 -6.46 12.62
N GLY A 136 8.74 -5.14 12.52
CA GLY A 136 9.12 -4.27 13.62
C GLY A 136 8.33 -2.96 13.66
N THR A 137 8.70 -2.06 14.57
CA THR A 137 8.07 -0.73 14.72
C THR A 137 8.77 0.36 13.90
N ASP A 138 9.93 0.05 13.33
CA ASP A 138 10.69 0.86 12.38
C ASP A 138 10.84 0.07 11.08
N PHE A 139 10.66 0.74 9.95
CA PHE A 139 10.78 0.13 8.63
C PHE A 139 11.16 1.19 7.59
N ALA A 140 11.81 0.73 6.51
CA ALA A 140 12.28 1.59 5.43
C ALA A 140 11.14 1.96 4.47
N LEU A 141 11.32 3.06 3.73
CA LEU A 141 10.44 3.48 2.63
C LEU A 141 11.22 3.47 1.31
N GLY A 142 10.50 3.62 0.20
CA GLY A 142 11.09 3.68 -1.14
C GLY A 142 11.11 2.31 -1.81
N SER A 143 12.27 1.92 -2.34
CA SER A 143 12.40 0.66 -3.10
C SER A 143 12.70 -0.51 -2.18
N VAL A 144 11.71 -0.85 -1.34
CA VAL A 144 11.76 -1.96 -0.38
C VAL A 144 10.43 -2.73 -0.35
N GLY A 145 10.47 -3.99 0.09
CA GLY A 145 9.32 -4.89 0.18
C GLY A 145 8.48 -4.89 -1.09
N ALA A 146 7.16 -4.74 -0.94
CA ALA A 146 6.23 -4.64 -2.08
C ALA A 146 6.56 -3.47 -3.05
N GLY A 147 7.28 -2.44 -2.58
CA GLY A 147 7.69 -1.29 -3.38
C GLY A 147 8.97 -1.50 -4.20
N LEU A 148 9.73 -2.58 -3.99
CA LEU A 148 11.04 -2.78 -4.66
C LEU A 148 10.90 -2.73 -6.18
N GLY A 149 10.01 -3.53 -6.74
CA GLY A 149 9.79 -3.61 -8.18
C GLY A 149 8.84 -2.57 -8.77
N ALA A 150 8.25 -1.71 -7.93
CA ALA A 150 7.14 -0.83 -8.32
C ALA A 150 7.58 0.33 -9.22
N THR A 151 6.74 0.70 -10.20
CA THR A 151 6.97 1.79 -11.16
C THR A 151 5.68 2.56 -11.45
N THR A 152 5.78 3.84 -11.78
CA THR A 152 4.66 4.69 -12.21
C THR A 152 4.83 5.08 -13.69
N ALA A 153 3.92 5.87 -14.26
CA ALA A 153 4.05 6.35 -15.64
C ALA A 153 5.36 7.12 -15.91
N THR A 154 5.89 7.82 -14.91
CA THR A 154 6.98 8.80 -15.09
C THR A 154 8.25 8.44 -14.33
N PHE A 155 8.12 7.86 -13.14
CA PHE A 155 9.23 7.60 -12.23
C PHE A 155 9.13 6.24 -11.55
N LYS A 156 10.25 5.81 -10.98
CA LYS A 156 10.30 4.69 -10.06
C LYS A 156 9.24 4.86 -8.97
N GLY A 157 8.44 3.82 -8.78
CA GLY A 157 7.47 3.72 -7.70
C GLY A 157 8.15 3.26 -6.41
N GLY A 158 7.37 3.00 -5.37
CA GLY A 158 7.94 2.55 -4.10
C GLY A 158 6.90 2.24 -3.05
N LEU A 159 7.37 2.03 -1.83
CA LEU A 159 6.58 1.88 -0.62
C LEU A 159 6.65 3.18 0.18
N GLY A 160 5.50 3.75 0.50
CA GLY A 160 5.42 4.94 1.32
C GLY A 160 4.52 4.72 2.51
N SER A 161 4.70 5.54 3.54
CA SER A 161 3.85 5.54 4.71
C SER A 161 3.67 6.96 5.22
N ALA A 162 2.63 7.24 5.98
CA ALA A 162 2.44 8.50 6.67
C ALA A 162 1.47 8.28 7.84
N SER A 163 1.44 9.20 8.79
CA SER A 163 0.45 9.19 9.88
C SER A 163 -0.03 10.61 10.23
N ALA A 164 -1.16 10.68 10.91
CA ALA A 164 -1.75 11.90 11.44
C ALA A 164 -2.60 11.58 12.67
N VAL A 165 -2.97 12.64 13.39
CA VAL A 165 -3.95 12.60 14.48
C VAL A 165 -5.11 13.52 14.11
N THR A 166 -6.34 13.08 14.34
CA THR A 166 -7.52 13.95 14.26
C THR A 166 -7.49 14.98 15.41
N PRO A 167 -8.24 16.09 15.32
CA PRO A 167 -8.41 17.03 16.43
C PRO A 167 -8.81 16.36 17.75
N ASP A 168 -9.67 15.32 17.69
CA ASP A 168 -10.13 14.54 18.85
C ASP A 168 -9.12 13.48 19.33
N GLY A 169 -7.91 13.46 18.78
CA GLY A 169 -6.82 12.61 19.25
C GLY A 169 -6.81 11.19 18.68
N VAL A 170 -7.69 10.85 17.73
CA VAL A 170 -7.68 9.56 17.02
C VAL A 170 -6.52 9.52 16.06
N LYS A 171 -5.74 8.44 16.08
CA LYS A 171 -4.61 8.28 15.16
C LYS A 171 -5.06 7.51 13.93
N VAL A 172 -4.50 7.91 12.79
CA VAL A 172 -4.63 7.17 11.53
C VAL A 172 -3.32 7.21 10.78
N ALA A 173 -2.94 6.07 10.21
CA ALA A 173 -1.72 5.92 9.45
C ALA A 173 -1.97 5.08 8.20
N ALA A 174 -1.20 5.30 7.14
CA ALA A 174 -1.29 4.51 5.91
C ALA A 174 0.07 3.98 5.48
N ILE A 175 0.05 2.88 4.74
CA ILE A 175 1.18 2.32 3.99
C ILE A 175 0.69 1.97 2.59
N VAL A 176 1.44 2.36 1.56
CA VAL A 176 1.02 2.21 0.17
C VAL A 176 2.23 1.82 -0.70
N ALA A 177 2.12 0.73 -1.44
CA ALA A 177 3.04 0.36 -2.51
C ALA A 177 2.47 0.85 -3.85
N VAL A 178 3.24 1.70 -4.53
CA VAL A 178 2.79 2.53 -5.65
C VAL A 178 3.39 2.02 -6.95
N ASN A 179 2.64 1.18 -7.66
CA ASN A 179 2.92 0.75 -9.03
C ASN A 179 1.82 1.27 -9.99
N ALA A 180 1.50 2.55 -9.89
CA ALA A 180 0.34 3.17 -10.54
C ALA A 180 0.43 3.18 -12.08
N VAL A 181 -0.72 3.11 -12.75
CA VAL A 181 -0.77 3.38 -14.20
C VAL A 181 -0.44 4.84 -14.49
N GLY A 182 -0.91 5.75 -13.63
CA GLY A 182 -0.77 7.18 -13.81
C GLY A 182 0.56 7.72 -13.32
N SER A 183 0.67 9.05 -13.34
CA SER A 183 1.78 9.79 -12.77
C SER A 183 1.46 10.26 -11.35
N VAL A 184 2.45 10.20 -10.47
CA VAL A 184 2.40 10.79 -9.13
C VAL A 184 2.89 12.25 -9.13
N THR A 185 3.58 12.64 -10.19
CA THR A 185 4.06 14.01 -10.44
C THR A 185 3.21 14.74 -11.46
N VAL A 186 3.23 16.08 -11.37
CA VAL A 186 2.58 16.98 -12.32
C VAL A 186 3.43 17.09 -13.59
N GLY A 187 2.91 16.58 -14.71
CA GLY A 187 3.66 16.48 -15.96
C GLY A 187 5.01 15.76 -15.77
N ASP A 188 6.04 16.31 -16.40
CA ASP A 188 7.44 15.86 -16.24
C ASP A 188 8.21 16.72 -15.23
N GLY A 189 7.51 17.55 -14.46
CA GLY A 189 8.10 18.47 -13.49
C GLY A 189 8.36 17.84 -12.11
N PRO A 190 8.95 18.62 -11.20
CA PRO A 190 9.33 18.14 -9.88
C PRO A 190 8.16 18.15 -8.86
N TRP A 191 6.97 18.62 -9.23
CA TRP A 191 5.84 18.78 -8.30
C TRP A 191 5.05 17.50 -8.14
N PHE A 192 4.56 17.25 -6.93
CA PHE A 192 3.69 16.13 -6.60
C PHE A 192 2.22 16.58 -6.60
N TRP A 193 1.31 15.74 -7.11
CA TRP A 193 -0.14 16.01 -7.01
C TRP A 193 -0.59 16.14 -5.54
N ALA A 194 0.06 15.40 -4.65
CA ALA A 194 -0.20 15.40 -3.21
C ALA A 194 0.35 16.63 -2.46
N ALA A 195 0.99 17.59 -3.14
CA ALA A 195 1.61 18.76 -2.51
C ALA A 195 0.71 19.54 -1.53
N PRO A 196 -0.60 19.74 -1.78
CA PRO A 196 -1.47 20.43 -0.82
C PRO A 196 -1.59 19.76 0.54
N PHE A 197 -1.22 18.48 0.65
CA PHE A 197 -1.31 17.68 1.88
C PHE A 197 0.06 17.42 2.50
N GLU A 198 1.15 17.91 1.90
CA GLU A 198 2.51 17.72 2.41
C GLU A 198 2.70 18.32 3.80
N ILE A 199 3.40 17.62 4.67
CA ILE A 199 3.78 18.12 5.99
C ILE A 199 5.30 18.11 6.12
N GLY A 200 5.88 19.25 6.50
CA GLY A 200 7.29 19.34 6.87
C GLY A 200 8.28 19.02 5.75
N GLY A 201 7.91 19.17 4.48
CA GLY A 201 8.77 18.88 3.33
C GLY A 201 9.09 17.40 3.15
N GLU A 202 8.23 16.50 3.64
CA GLU A 202 8.45 15.04 3.66
C GLU A 202 8.59 14.39 2.27
N PHE A 203 8.23 15.09 1.19
CA PHE A 203 8.50 14.71 -0.21
C PHE A 203 9.00 15.89 -1.05
N GLY A 204 9.80 16.78 -0.44
CA GLY A 204 10.60 17.80 -1.11
C GLY A 204 10.10 19.24 -0.97
N GLY A 205 8.91 19.48 -0.42
CA GLY A 205 8.42 20.82 -0.09
C GLY A 205 8.29 21.77 -1.28
N ARG A 206 8.04 21.23 -2.48
CA ARG A 206 8.07 22.01 -3.73
C ARG A 206 6.76 22.73 -4.06
N GLY A 207 5.69 22.44 -3.33
CA GLY A 207 4.35 22.97 -3.61
C GLY A 207 3.81 22.48 -4.96
N LEU A 208 2.92 23.27 -5.56
CA LEU A 208 2.39 23.08 -6.90
C LEU A 208 3.08 24.03 -7.89
N PRO A 209 3.02 23.77 -9.21
CA PRO A 209 3.47 24.77 -10.18
C PRO A 209 2.63 26.05 -10.08
N ASP A 210 3.25 27.20 -10.35
CA ASP A 210 2.58 28.51 -10.33
C ASP A 210 1.41 28.57 -11.34
N THR A 211 1.54 27.86 -12.46
CA THR A 211 0.51 27.72 -13.48
C THR A 211 0.47 26.29 -14.01
N PHE A 212 -0.73 25.79 -14.31
CA PHE A 212 -0.92 24.50 -14.98
C PHE A 212 -1.08 24.71 -16.48
N THR A 213 -0.25 24.03 -17.26
CA THR A 213 -0.36 23.99 -18.73
C THR A 213 -1.16 22.77 -19.19
N ASP A 214 -1.69 22.80 -20.40
CA ASP A 214 -2.39 21.66 -21.01
C ASP A 214 -1.52 20.39 -21.06
N ASP A 215 -0.19 20.54 -21.20
CA ASP A 215 0.73 19.40 -21.18
C ASP A 215 0.86 18.79 -19.79
N MET A 216 0.90 19.60 -18.73
CA MET A 216 0.93 19.11 -17.34
C MET A 216 -0.31 18.30 -16.98
N LEU A 217 -1.45 18.63 -17.59
CA LEU A 217 -2.73 17.95 -17.42
C LEU A 217 -2.96 16.82 -18.44
N ARG A 218 -2.03 16.61 -19.37
CA ARG A 218 -2.14 15.52 -20.34
C ARG A 218 -2.06 14.18 -19.62
N MET A 219 -3.01 13.31 -19.93
CA MET A 219 -3.03 11.94 -19.45
C MET A 219 -1.70 11.23 -19.81
N ARG A 220 -1.02 10.70 -18.79
CA ARG A 220 0.16 9.86 -18.91
C ARG A 220 -0.16 8.50 -18.31
N ILE A 221 0.04 7.44 -19.09
CA ILE A 221 -0.16 6.06 -18.64
C ILE A 221 1.10 5.23 -18.86
N LYS A 222 1.47 4.44 -17.86
CA LYS A 222 2.55 3.46 -17.93
C LYS A 222 2.28 2.46 -19.06
N GLY A 223 3.29 2.23 -19.90
CA GLY A 223 3.17 1.39 -21.10
C GLY A 223 2.57 2.09 -22.33
N GLY A 224 1.97 3.28 -22.18
CA GLY A 224 1.45 4.06 -23.31
C GLY A 224 0.47 3.27 -24.19
N PRO A 225 0.56 3.37 -25.53
CA PRO A 225 -0.26 2.58 -26.46
C PRO A 225 -0.08 1.06 -26.34
N ALA A 226 1.01 0.59 -25.72
CA ALA A 226 1.28 -0.82 -25.49
C ALA A 226 0.79 -1.31 -24.11
N ALA A 227 0.12 -0.46 -23.33
CA ALA A 227 -0.40 -0.83 -22.02
C ALA A 227 -1.36 -2.03 -22.13
N SER A 228 -1.06 -3.11 -21.41
CA SER A 228 -1.93 -4.27 -21.34
C SER A 228 -2.80 -4.24 -20.07
N ALA A 229 -3.90 -5.00 -20.09
CA ALA A 229 -4.74 -5.17 -18.92
C ALA A 229 -3.94 -5.93 -17.84
N ARG A 230 -3.67 -5.28 -16.69
CA ARG A 230 -3.07 -5.81 -15.43
C ARG A 230 -1.58 -5.54 -15.19
N GLU A 231 -0.99 -4.51 -15.78
CA GLU A 231 0.43 -4.14 -15.52
C GLU A 231 0.62 -3.13 -14.37
N ASN A 232 -0.47 -2.60 -13.82
CA ASN A 232 -0.46 -1.43 -12.94
C ASN A 232 -1.36 -1.66 -11.73
N THR A 233 -0.92 -1.26 -10.55
CA THR A 233 -1.64 -1.48 -9.28
C THR A 233 -1.05 -0.64 -8.17
N THR A 234 -1.86 0.17 -7.48
CA THR A 234 -1.48 0.76 -6.18
C THR A 234 -2.20 0.02 -5.07
N ILE A 235 -1.44 -0.58 -4.13
CA ILE A 235 -1.99 -1.39 -3.03
C ILE A 235 -1.55 -0.83 -1.69
N GLY A 236 -2.40 -0.92 -0.68
CA GLY A 236 -2.03 -0.42 0.63
C GLY A 236 -3.01 -0.77 1.74
N ALA A 237 -2.73 -0.23 2.92
CA ALA A 237 -3.62 -0.27 4.06
C ALA A 237 -3.67 1.09 4.76
N VAL A 238 -4.84 1.44 5.28
CA VAL A 238 -5.03 2.47 6.29
C VAL A 238 -5.36 1.79 7.62
N VAL A 239 -4.69 2.20 8.69
CA VAL A 239 -4.89 1.65 10.03
C VAL A 239 -5.16 2.78 11.01
N THR A 240 -6.11 2.56 11.92
CA THR A 240 -6.51 3.54 12.94
C THR A 240 -6.63 2.90 14.32
N ASP A 241 -6.44 3.71 15.36
CA ASP A 241 -6.74 3.33 16.74
C ASP A 241 -8.23 3.53 17.11
N ALA A 242 -9.07 3.98 16.17
CA ALA A 242 -10.50 4.11 16.39
C ALA A 242 -11.20 2.76 16.62
N VAL A 243 -12.27 2.74 17.40
CA VAL A 243 -13.22 1.63 17.49
C VAL A 243 -14.16 1.70 16.29
N LEU A 244 -13.95 0.79 15.33
CA LEU A 244 -14.79 0.67 14.13
C LEU A 244 -15.44 -0.71 14.05
N THR A 245 -16.68 -0.74 13.60
CA THR A 245 -17.32 -1.95 13.06
C THR A 245 -16.81 -2.24 11.64
N LYS A 246 -16.99 -3.47 11.15
CA LYS A 246 -16.59 -3.86 9.79
C LYS A 246 -17.20 -2.96 8.69
N PRO A 247 -18.49 -2.56 8.73
CA PRO A 247 -19.04 -1.58 7.78
C PRO A 247 -18.41 -0.19 7.87
N GLN A 248 -18.04 0.27 9.07
CA GLN A 248 -17.36 1.56 9.24
C GLN A 248 -15.91 1.48 8.72
N ALA A 249 -15.21 0.36 8.92
CA ALA A 249 -13.90 0.12 8.30
C ALA A 249 -14.00 0.10 6.77
N LYS A 250 -15.05 -0.54 6.20
CA LYS A 250 -15.32 -0.50 4.74
C LYS A 250 -15.54 0.93 4.27
N ARG A 251 -16.31 1.73 5.01
CA ARG A 251 -16.52 3.15 4.70
C ARG A 251 -15.21 3.95 4.77
N LEU A 252 -14.36 3.68 5.76
CA LEU A 252 -13.04 4.30 5.87
C LEU A 252 -12.17 3.98 4.64
N ALA A 253 -12.10 2.72 4.22
CA ALA A 253 -11.38 2.33 3.00
C ALA A 253 -11.89 3.08 1.76
N MET A 254 -13.22 3.19 1.61
CA MET A 254 -13.84 3.92 0.50
C MET A 254 -13.49 5.42 0.50
N ILE A 255 -13.52 6.08 1.66
CA ILE A 255 -13.18 7.51 1.75
C ILE A 255 -11.67 7.69 1.50
N ALA A 256 -10.84 6.82 2.05
CA ALA A 256 -9.38 6.90 1.95
C ALA A 256 -8.85 6.73 0.52
N HIS A 257 -9.58 6.06 -0.39
CA HIS A 257 -9.31 6.07 -1.84
C HIS A 257 -9.34 7.48 -2.45
N THR A 258 -9.97 8.47 -1.82
CA THR A 258 -9.83 9.89 -2.23
C THR A 258 -8.36 10.34 -2.21
N GLY A 259 -7.54 9.76 -1.33
CA GLY A 259 -6.10 9.98 -1.29
C GLY A 259 -5.36 9.49 -2.54
N PHE A 260 -5.86 8.43 -3.19
CA PHE A 260 -5.33 7.94 -4.46
C PHE A 260 -5.55 9.00 -5.55
N ALA A 261 -6.79 9.48 -5.69
CA ALA A 261 -7.15 10.51 -6.68
C ALA A 261 -6.46 11.86 -6.44
N ARG A 262 -6.06 12.16 -5.19
CA ARG A 262 -5.28 13.36 -4.84
C ARG A 262 -3.79 13.25 -5.19
N ALA A 263 -3.28 12.04 -5.38
CA ALA A 263 -1.85 11.80 -5.53
C ALA A 263 -1.47 11.16 -6.87
N ILE A 264 -2.42 10.60 -7.61
CA ILE A 264 -2.19 9.83 -8.83
C ILE A 264 -3.12 10.34 -9.93
N TYR A 265 -2.55 10.65 -11.10
CA TYR A 265 -3.30 11.16 -12.26
C TYR A 265 -2.88 10.45 -13.56
N PRO A 266 -3.79 9.71 -14.24
CA PRO A 266 -5.09 9.22 -13.75
C PRO A 266 -4.95 8.03 -12.78
N VAL A 267 -6.04 7.64 -12.12
CA VAL A 267 -6.09 6.49 -11.18
C VAL A 267 -7.37 5.69 -11.34
N HIS A 268 -7.41 4.45 -10.82
CA HIS A 268 -8.55 3.53 -10.95
C HIS A 268 -8.90 3.20 -12.40
N ALA A 269 -7.90 3.20 -13.28
CA ALA A 269 -8.13 2.86 -14.68
C ALA A 269 -8.59 1.39 -14.81
N PRO A 270 -9.21 1.00 -15.94
CA PRO A 270 -9.54 -0.40 -16.21
C PRO A 270 -8.34 -1.36 -16.15
N THR A 271 -7.13 -0.82 -16.34
CA THR A 271 -5.87 -1.58 -16.30
C THR A 271 -5.15 -1.50 -14.95
N ASP A 272 -5.69 -0.77 -13.97
CA ASP A 272 -5.18 -0.71 -12.60
C ASP A 272 -5.77 -1.82 -11.73
N GLY A 273 -5.01 -2.29 -10.76
CA GLY A 273 -5.45 -3.23 -9.72
C GLY A 273 -5.65 -2.58 -8.34
N ASP A 274 -6.02 -1.31 -8.27
CA ASP A 274 -6.02 -0.55 -7.00
C ASP A 274 -6.85 -1.18 -5.88
N VAL A 275 -6.21 -1.42 -4.73
CA VAL A 275 -6.81 -2.00 -3.52
C VAL A 275 -6.34 -1.24 -2.28
N LEU A 276 -7.29 -0.92 -1.40
CA LEU A 276 -6.99 -0.37 -0.08
C LEU A 276 -7.70 -1.17 1.00
N PHE A 277 -6.92 -1.72 1.93
CA PHE A 277 -7.46 -2.29 3.17
C PHE A 277 -7.65 -1.18 4.20
N ALA A 278 -8.66 -1.30 5.04
CA ALA A 278 -8.79 -0.51 6.26
C ALA A 278 -8.81 -1.46 7.46
N ALA A 279 -8.03 -1.14 8.49
CA ALA A 279 -8.03 -1.89 9.75
C ALA A 279 -8.12 -0.98 10.98
N ALA A 280 -8.69 -1.50 12.06
CA ALA A 280 -8.93 -0.77 13.29
C ALA A 280 -8.48 -1.59 14.52
N THR A 281 -7.58 -1.03 15.33
CA THR A 281 -7.07 -1.70 16.55
C THR A 281 -8.00 -1.52 17.76
N GLY A 282 -8.90 -0.53 17.73
CA GLY A 282 -10.05 -0.44 18.63
C GLY A 282 -9.77 0.14 20.01
N GLU A 283 -8.97 1.21 20.09
CA GLU A 283 -8.63 1.88 21.35
C GLU A 283 -9.56 3.06 21.68
N LYS A 284 -10.00 3.85 20.69
CA LYS A 284 -10.72 5.12 20.91
C LYS A 284 -12.10 5.14 20.25
N PRO A 285 -13.19 5.43 20.99
CA PRO A 285 -14.50 5.57 20.36
C PRO A 285 -14.52 6.80 19.44
N ILE A 286 -15.34 6.73 18.39
CA ILE A 286 -15.61 7.87 17.52
C ILE A 286 -17.11 8.03 17.32
N GLU A 287 -17.54 9.26 17.02
CA GLU A 287 -18.90 9.50 16.58
C GLU A 287 -19.12 8.85 15.19
N PRO A 288 -20.16 8.01 15.01
CA PRO A 288 -20.30 7.18 13.81
C PRO A 288 -20.44 7.90 12.46
N LEU A 289 -20.86 9.17 12.44
CA LEU A 289 -21.15 9.92 11.23
C LEU A 289 -20.09 10.99 10.95
N VAL A 290 -20.06 12.03 11.77
CA VAL A 290 -19.13 13.16 11.67
C VAL A 290 -17.73 12.70 12.04
N GLY A 291 -17.57 11.93 13.13
CA GLY A 291 -16.26 11.42 13.56
C GLY A 291 -15.65 10.47 12.52
N LEU A 292 -16.45 9.58 11.94
CA LEU A 292 -16.02 8.71 10.84
C LEU A 292 -15.66 9.51 9.57
N THR A 293 -16.40 10.58 9.27
CA THR A 293 -16.13 11.45 8.13
C THR A 293 -14.83 12.24 8.32
N GLU A 294 -14.60 12.77 9.52
CA GLU A 294 -13.34 13.44 9.87
C GLU A 294 -12.16 12.47 9.76
N LEU A 295 -12.27 11.29 10.39
CA LEU A 295 -11.27 10.23 10.31
C LEU A 295 -10.98 9.86 8.84
N GLY A 296 -12.01 9.67 8.03
CA GLY A 296 -11.88 9.38 6.61
C GLY A 296 -11.19 10.50 5.81
N THR A 297 -11.47 11.76 6.15
CA THR A 297 -10.84 12.92 5.50
C THR A 297 -9.35 12.98 5.81
N VAL A 298 -8.98 12.80 7.08
CA VAL A 298 -7.58 12.74 7.53
C VAL A 298 -6.88 11.53 6.91
N ALA A 299 -7.55 10.36 6.88
CA ALA A 299 -7.05 9.15 6.23
C ALA A 299 -6.73 9.36 4.74
N ALA A 300 -7.61 10.03 3.99
CA ALA A 300 -7.37 10.35 2.60
C ALA A 300 -6.15 11.27 2.40
N ASN A 301 -5.93 12.25 3.28
CA ASN A 301 -4.72 13.07 3.25
C ASN A 301 -3.47 12.24 3.55
N VAL A 302 -3.53 11.37 4.55
CA VAL A 302 -2.43 10.48 4.93
C VAL A 302 -2.08 9.50 3.80
N VAL A 303 -3.08 8.96 3.09
CA VAL A 303 -2.87 8.11 1.91
C VAL A 303 -2.19 8.89 0.78
N ALA A 304 -2.65 10.12 0.47
CA ALA A 304 -2.02 10.95 -0.56
C ALA A 304 -0.55 11.25 -0.23
N ARG A 305 -0.26 11.56 1.04
CA ARG A 305 1.10 11.77 1.54
C ARG A 305 1.96 10.50 1.44
N ALA A 306 1.42 9.34 1.84
CA ALA A 306 2.12 8.06 1.70
C ALA A 306 2.49 7.78 0.24
N ILE A 307 1.61 8.06 -0.72
CA ILE A 307 1.89 7.90 -2.15
C ILE A 307 3.02 8.84 -2.61
N GLY A 308 2.98 10.12 -2.23
CA GLY A 308 4.06 11.07 -2.53
C GLY A 308 5.41 10.62 -1.97
N ARG A 309 5.43 10.22 -0.69
CA ARG A 309 6.63 9.70 -0.02
C ARG A 309 7.18 8.42 -0.66
N ALA A 310 6.31 7.56 -1.20
CA ALA A 310 6.71 6.33 -1.86
C ALA A 310 7.61 6.61 -3.07
N VAL A 311 7.18 7.52 -3.95
CA VAL A 311 7.93 7.91 -5.16
C VAL A 311 9.15 8.76 -4.82
N TYR A 312 9.01 9.68 -3.86
CA TYR A 312 10.13 10.52 -3.42
C TYR A 312 11.28 9.70 -2.78
N SER A 313 10.95 8.65 -2.03
CA SER A 313 11.94 7.82 -1.33
C SER A 313 12.51 6.70 -2.22
N ALA A 314 11.96 6.50 -3.41
CA ALA A 314 12.37 5.43 -4.30
C ALA A 314 13.77 5.64 -4.87
N ILE A 315 14.45 4.52 -5.17
CA ILE A 315 15.77 4.50 -5.80
C ILE A 315 15.65 3.63 -7.06
N ALA A 316 16.24 4.08 -8.17
CA ALA A 316 16.22 3.32 -9.41
C ALA A 316 16.86 1.93 -9.21
N LEU A 317 16.28 0.91 -9.84
CA LEU A 317 16.86 -0.42 -9.80
C LEU A 317 18.14 -0.47 -10.65
N PRO A 318 19.14 -1.29 -10.26
CA PRO A 318 20.41 -1.40 -10.99
C PRO A 318 20.29 -2.30 -12.24
N PHE A 319 19.23 -2.13 -13.05
CA PHE A 319 19.02 -2.88 -14.28
C PHE A 319 19.02 -1.94 -15.50
N PRO A 320 19.52 -2.40 -16.66
CA PRO A 320 19.41 -1.64 -17.90
C PRO A 320 17.96 -1.27 -18.21
N GLY A 321 17.72 0.02 -18.46
CA GLY A 321 16.38 0.53 -18.78
C GLY A 321 15.43 0.64 -17.59
N ALA A 322 15.91 0.48 -16.36
CA ALA A 322 15.10 0.74 -15.16
C ALA A 322 14.58 2.17 -15.15
N GLN A 323 13.33 2.34 -14.70
CA GLN A 323 12.72 3.65 -14.55
C GLN A 323 13.56 4.50 -13.57
N PRO A 324 13.91 5.75 -13.92
CA PRO A 324 14.69 6.61 -13.01
C PRO A 324 13.89 6.93 -11.75
N ALA A 325 14.59 7.10 -10.63
CA ALA A 325 13.99 7.71 -9.45
C ALA A 325 13.74 9.20 -9.72
N TRP A 326 12.76 9.76 -9.01
CA TRP A 326 12.49 11.19 -9.06
C TRP A 326 13.74 12.00 -8.68
N LYS A 327 14.50 11.53 -7.68
CA LYS A 327 15.73 12.15 -7.19
C LYS A 327 16.85 12.20 -8.22
N ASP A 328 16.92 11.20 -9.11
CA ASP A 328 17.91 11.18 -10.20
C ASP A 328 17.73 12.39 -11.14
N ARG A 329 16.53 12.98 -11.20
CA ARG A 329 16.25 14.19 -11.98
C ARG A 329 16.23 15.46 -11.15
N PHE A 330 15.82 15.39 -9.88
CA PHE A 330 15.42 16.58 -9.10
C PHE A 330 16.00 16.69 -7.68
N GLY A 331 16.89 15.78 -7.25
CA GLY A 331 17.62 15.86 -5.97
C GLY A 331 17.33 14.72 -5.00
#